data_AF-A0A7Z9ISD7-F1
#
_entry.id   AF-A0A7Z9ISD7-F1
#
_cell.length_a   1.000
_cell.length_b   1.000
_cell.length_c   1.000
_cell.angle_alpha   90.00
_cell.angle_beta   90.00
_cell.angle_gamma   90.00
#
_symmetry.space_group_name_H-M   'P 1'
#
loop_
_entity.id
_entity.type
_entity.pdbx_description
1 polymer ?
#
loop_
_entity_poly.entity_id
_entity_poly.type
_entity_poly.pdbx_seq_one_letter_code
_entity_poly.pdbx_strand_id
1 'polypeptide(L)'
;CVYAHIPGDGREYVITTRDAVKIRAEDGRQVEKVNINPFISNLPQEISTDSFCSGDASGSTSQAANIMEALEVGAKLLLLDEDTSATNFMVRDARMQLLVHKDQEPITPFVDRVRELYDSLGVSTVLVMGGSGDYFDVANTVIKMQDYRPYDVGNLAREIVDEHPTQRQVETPGPFGQVTTRIPEAASFNASKGRREVKIEALARDLLVYGSDTVDLRYIDQLVETSQTRAVGHAIYLAARSLMSDSTPLQDVVEGLEHFFDQNGLDALDPFYREEYHPGNFSRPRKYEIAAAINRLRTLKIMRV
;
A
#
# COMPACT_ATOMS: atom_id res chain seq x y z
N CYS A 1 16.01 2.61 4.40
CA CYS A 1 15.35 1.47 5.06
C CYS A 1 14.42 1.96 6.16
N VAL A 2 13.24 1.34 6.32
CA VAL A 2 12.27 1.68 7.39
C VAL A 2 12.57 0.97 8.71
N TYR A 3 13.49 0.00 8.70
CA TYR A 3 13.96 -0.72 9.86
C TYR A 3 15.43 -0.42 10.12
N ALA A 4 15.82 -0.42 11.39
CA ALA A 4 17.22 -0.42 11.76
C ALA A 4 17.86 -1.76 11.39
N HIS A 5 19.13 -1.73 10.98
CA HIS A 5 19.92 -2.93 10.72
C HIS A 5 21.04 -3.09 11.74
N ILE A 6 21.45 -4.34 11.97
CA ILE A 6 22.57 -4.65 12.86
C ILE A 6 23.90 -4.13 12.28
N PRO A 7 24.90 -3.84 13.12
CA PRO A 7 26.23 -3.45 12.64
C PRO A 7 26.83 -4.49 11.69
N GLY A 8 27.40 -4.03 10.57
CA GLY A 8 28.03 -4.90 9.56
C GLY A 8 27.08 -5.51 8.52
N ASP A 9 25.78 -5.16 8.55
CA ASP A 9 24.81 -5.58 7.54
C ASP A 9 25.06 -4.92 6.16
N GLY A 10 25.67 -3.75 6.12
CA GLY A 10 25.90 -2.92 4.93
C GLY A 10 24.80 -1.88 4.69
N ARG A 11 23.65 -1.99 5.37
CA ARG A 11 22.52 -1.04 5.29
C ARG A 11 22.26 -0.30 6.60
N GLU A 12 23.11 -0.46 7.61
CA GLU A 12 22.95 0.12 8.96
C GLU A 12 22.84 1.66 8.98
N TYR A 13 23.37 2.33 7.95
CA TYR A 13 23.24 3.79 7.76
C TYR A 13 22.29 4.19 6.62
N VAL A 14 21.58 3.22 6.02
CA VAL A 14 20.62 3.48 4.95
C VAL A 14 19.24 3.71 5.54
N ILE A 15 18.93 4.96 5.84
CA ILE A 15 17.67 5.37 6.45
C ILE A 15 16.67 5.90 5.42
N THR A 16 15.38 5.78 5.70
CA THR A 16 14.29 6.45 4.99
C THR A 16 13.25 6.95 5.98
N THR A 17 12.24 7.68 5.53
CA THR A 17 11.13 8.06 6.42
C THR A 17 10.37 6.81 6.91
N ARG A 18 9.92 6.84 8.17
CA ARG A 18 9.15 5.73 8.77
C ARG A 18 7.83 5.48 8.03
N ASP A 19 7.31 6.53 7.39
CA ASP A 19 6.02 6.59 6.70
C ASP A 19 6.13 6.16 5.22
N ALA A 20 7.19 5.43 4.87
CA ALA A 20 7.44 4.91 3.52
C ALA A 20 6.78 3.56 3.30
N VAL A 21 6.00 3.46 2.22
CA VAL A 21 5.25 2.26 1.82
C VAL A 21 5.67 1.84 0.41
N LYS A 22 6.05 0.57 0.25
CA LYS A 22 6.29 -0.01 -1.07
C LYS A 22 4.96 -0.40 -1.72
N ILE A 23 4.78 0.08 -2.95
CA ILE A 23 3.60 -0.17 -3.78
C ILE A 23 4.02 -1.07 -4.95
N ARG A 24 3.15 -2.02 -5.25
CA ARG A 24 3.27 -2.94 -6.39
C ARG A 24 1.91 -3.43 -6.83
N ALA A 25 1.85 -4.04 -8.01
CA ALA A 25 0.65 -4.74 -8.48
C ALA A 25 0.46 -6.06 -7.71
N GLU A 26 -0.80 -6.43 -7.48
CA GLU A 26 -1.19 -7.63 -6.73
C GLU A 26 -2.45 -8.24 -7.37
N ASP A 27 -2.25 -9.00 -8.44
CA ASP A 27 -3.36 -9.62 -9.18
C ASP A 27 -4.09 -10.66 -8.31
N GLY A 28 -5.42 -10.58 -8.30
CA GLY A 28 -6.31 -11.51 -7.60
C GLY A 28 -6.59 -11.21 -6.13
N ARG A 29 -6.08 -10.10 -5.57
CA ARG A 29 -6.46 -9.68 -4.21
C ARG A 29 -7.89 -9.16 -4.14
N GLN A 30 -8.43 -9.21 -2.94
CA GLN A 30 -9.67 -8.51 -2.63
C GLN A 30 -9.43 -7.00 -2.44
N VAL A 31 -10.42 -6.22 -2.83
CA VAL A 31 -10.56 -4.80 -2.52
C VAL A 31 -11.98 -4.58 -2.01
N GLU A 32 -12.14 -3.90 -0.88
CA GLU A 32 -13.44 -3.59 -0.28
C GLU A 32 -13.58 -2.08 -0.10
N LYS A 33 -14.50 -1.50 -0.89
CA LYS A 33 -14.92 -0.09 -0.86
C LYS A 33 -13.78 0.93 -0.87
N VAL A 34 -12.80 0.76 -1.75
CA VAL A 34 -11.70 1.73 -1.92
C VAL A 34 -12.06 2.71 -3.03
N ASN A 35 -11.92 4.01 -2.78
CA ASN A 35 -12.02 5.00 -3.84
C ASN A 35 -10.75 4.96 -4.70
N ILE A 36 -10.85 4.35 -5.89
CA ILE A 36 -9.77 4.30 -6.88
C ILE A 36 -10.00 5.27 -8.05
N ASN A 37 -11.06 6.09 -7.98
CA ASN A 37 -11.43 7.04 -9.03
C ASN A 37 -10.29 7.97 -9.50
N PRO A 38 -9.35 8.41 -8.63
CA PRO A 38 -8.21 9.21 -9.08
C PRO A 38 -7.37 8.54 -10.18
N PHE A 39 -7.31 7.21 -10.20
CA PHE A 39 -6.52 6.44 -11.16
C PHE A 39 -7.37 5.64 -12.14
N ILE A 40 -8.58 5.24 -11.78
CA ILE A 40 -9.41 4.34 -12.57
C ILE A 40 -10.84 4.86 -12.53
N SER A 41 -11.37 5.21 -13.69
CA SER A 41 -12.72 5.75 -13.88
C SER A 41 -13.44 4.97 -14.98
N ASN A 42 -14.75 5.08 -15.09
CA ASN A 42 -15.52 4.55 -16.23
C ASN A 42 -15.27 3.05 -16.53
N LEU A 43 -15.20 2.23 -15.48
CA LEU A 43 -15.05 0.78 -15.67
C LEU A 43 -16.25 0.19 -16.43
N PRO A 44 -16.04 -0.90 -17.20
CA PRO A 44 -17.14 -1.64 -17.82
C PRO A 44 -18.18 -2.07 -16.78
N GLN A 45 -19.44 -2.22 -17.21
CA GLN A 45 -20.56 -2.62 -16.35
C GLN A 45 -20.93 -1.60 -15.25
N GLU A 46 -20.52 -0.34 -15.41
CA GLU A 46 -20.84 0.76 -14.48
C GLU A 46 -20.41 0.46 -13.03
N ILE A 47 -19.32 -0.30 -12.88
CA ILE A 47 -18.74 -0.57 -11.57
C ILE A 47 -18.27 0.75 -10.97
N SER A 48 -18.79 1.09 -9.79
CA SER A 48 -18.41 2.32 -9.08
C SER A 48 -16.94 2.27 -8.68
N THR A 49 -16.20 3.32 -9.05
CA THR A 49 -14.79 3.51 -8.70
C THR A 49 -14.59 4.38 -7.46
N ASP A 50 -15.63 5.09 -7.02
CA ASP A 50 -15.62 5.88 -5.77
C ASP A 50 -15.71 5.00 -4.52
N SER A 51 -16.23 3.77 -4.67
CA SER A 51 -16.29 2.74 -3.62
C SER A 51 -16.08 1.37 -4.24
N PHE A 52 -14.94 1.17 -4.88
CA PHE A 52 -14.62 -0.03 -5.65
C PHE A 52 -14.55 -1.27 -4.76
N CYS A 53 -15.23 -2.32 -5.18
CA CYS A 53 -15.15 -3.66 -4.60
C CYS A 53 -14.80 -4.68 -5.68
N SER A 54 -13.88 -5.59 -5.36
CA SER A 54 -13.60 -6.77 -6.19
C SER A 54 -13.07 -7.90 -5.33
N GLY A 55 -13.49 -9.14 -5.60
CA GLY A 55 -12.88 -10.34 -5.01
C GLY A 55 -11.66 -10.85 -5.78
N ASP A 56 -11.38 -10.26 -6.95
CA ASP A 56 -10.38 -10.66 -7.94
C ASP A 56 -9.91 -9.41 -8.71
N ALA A 57 -9.16 -8.53 -8.03
CA ALA A 57 -8.69 -7.27 -8.62
C ALA A 57 -7.56 -7.53 -9.64
N SER A 58 -7.62 -6.87 -10.80
CA SER A 58 -6.54 -6.90 -11.79
C SER A 58 -5.26 -6.20 -11.29
N GLY A 59 -4.14 -6.41 -11.96
CA GLY A 59 -2.87 -5.72 -11.66
C GLY A 59 -2.98 -4.18 -11.51
N SER A 60 -3.69 -3.48 -12.40
CA SER A 60 -3.84 -2.01 -12.32
C SER A 60 -4.80 -1.58 -11.20
N THR A 61 -5.93 -2.28 -11.04
CA THR A 61 -6.92 -1.96 -10.00
C THR A 61 -6.41 -2.26 -8.60
N SER A 62 -5.67 -3.36 -8.44
CA SER A 62 -4.97 -3.69 -7.18
C SER A 62 -3.88 -2.68 -6.85
N GLN A 63 -3.09 -2.22 -7.82
CA GLN A 63 -2.06 -1.21 -7.59
C GLN A 63 -2.66 0.15 -7.23
N ALA A 64 -3.73 0.57 -7.91
CA ALA A 64 -4.49 1.77 -7.58
C ALA A 64 -5.05 1.70 -6.14
N ALA A 65 -5.67 0.57 -5.78
CA ALA A 65 -6.18 0.34 -4.43
C ALA A 65 -5.04 0.39 -3.39
N ASN A 66 -3.90 -0.23 -3.68
CA ASN A 66 -2.74 -0.25 -2.78
C ASN A 66 -2.22 1.18 -2.47
N ILE A 67 -2.18 2.06 -3.48
CA ILE A 67 -1.82 3.48 -3.28
C ILE A 67 -2.85 4.16 -2.38
N MET A 68 -4.14 4.04 -2.70
CA MET A 68 -5.21 4.72 -1.97
C MET A 68 -5.30 4.26 -0.51
N GLU A 69 -5.10 2.96 -0.27
CA GLU A 69 -5.03 2.38 1.07
C GLU A 69 -3.82 2.87 1.86
N ALA A 70 -2.65 3.00 1.22
CA ALA A 70 -1.45 3.53 1.88
C ALA A 70 -1.63 5.01 2.25
N LEU A 71 -2.23 5.80 1.34
CA LEU A 71 -2.53 7.21 1.57
C LEU A 71 -3.53 7.39 2.71
N GLU A 72 -4.57 6.55 2.79
CA GLU A 72 -5.61 6.60 3.83
C GLU A 72 -5.02 6.51 5.24
N VAL A 73 -4.02 5.66 5.43
CA VAL A 73 -3.35 5.50 6.75
C VAL A 73 -2.12 6.40 6.92
N GLY A 74 -1.97 7.39 6.03
CA GLY A 74 -1.01 8.47 6.17
C GLY A 74 0.39 8.15 5.67
N ALA A 75 0.55 7.37 4.61
CA ALA A 75 1.86 7.22 3.94
C ALA A 75 2.34 8.58 3.40
N LYS A 76 3.64 8.86 3.54
CA LYS A 76 4.28 10.11 3.06
C LYS A 76 5.34 9.88 1.99
N LEU A 77 5.72 8.63 1.77
CA LEU A 77 6.62 8.23 0.70
C LEU A 77 6.12 6.93 0.07
N LEU A 78 5.88 6.95 -1.25
CA LEU A 78 5.61 5.76 -2.03
C LEU A 78 6.89 5.27 -2.70
N LEU A 79 7.19 3.98 -2.56
CA LEU A 79 8.31 3.32 -3.23
C LEU A 79 7.76 2.41 -4.32
N LEU A 80 8.14 2.64 -5.57
CA LEU A 80 7.68 1.85 -6.71
C LEU A 80 8.85 1.29 -7.51
N ASP A 81 8.60 0.16 -8.14
CA ASP A 81 9.53 -0.50 -9.05
C ASP A 81 8.76 -0.94 -10.30
N GLU A 82 9.19 -0.47 -11.47
CA GLU A 82 8.56 -0.75 -12.75
C GLU A 82 8.38 -2.27 -12.98
N ASP A 83 9.38 -3.08 -12.60
CA ASP A 83 9.37 -4.54 -12.81
C ASP A 83 8.27 -5.27 -12.00
N THR A 84 7.76 -4.64 -10.95
CA THR A 84 6.69 -5.20 -10.08
C THR A 84 5.39 -4.42 -10.17
N SER A 85 5.30 -3.46 -11.09
CA SER A 85 4.13 -2.63 -11.33
C SER A 85 3.35 -3.10 -12.55
N ALA A 86 2.08 -2.73 -12.63
CA ALA A 86 1.27 -2.95 -13.82
C ALA A 86 1.67 -1.91 -14.89
N THR A 87 2.21 -2.35 -16.03
CA THR A 87 2.72 -1.45 -17.08
C THR A 87 1.67 -0.44 -17.55
N ASN A 88 0.44 -0.90 -17.78
CA ASN A 88 -0.69 -0.06 -18.18
C ASN A 88 -1.13 0.96 -17.12
N PHE A 89 -0.76 0.75 -15.86
CA PHE A 89 -0.96 1.71 -14.79
C PHE A 89 0.16 2.76 -14.75
N MET A 90 1.40 2.37 -15.06
CA MET A 90 2.55 3.25 -14.92
C MET A 90 2.61 4.31 -16.02
N VAL A 91 2.33 3.94 -17.27
CA VAL A 91 2.51 4.85 -18.40
C VAL A 91 1.56 4.50 -19.54
N ARG A 92 1.26 5.52 -20.35
CA ARG A 92 0.54 5.37 -21.61
C ARG A 92 1.22 6.24 -22.65
N ASP A 93 1.80 5.63 -23.68
CA ASP A 93 2.54 6.41 -24.68
C ASP A 93 1.60 7.19 -25.62
N ALA A 94 2.17 8.19 -26.31
CA ALA A 94 1.42 9.04 -27.23
C ALA A 94 0.78 8.28 -28.40
N ARG A 95 1.35 7.16 -28.85
CA ARG A 95 0.79 6.35 -29.94
C ARG A 95 -0.44 5.59 -29.46
N MET A 96 -0.39 5.07 -28.24
CA MET A 96 -1.53 4.40 -27.62
C MET A 96 -2.68 5.38 -27.38
N GLN A 97 -2.38 6.62 -26.97
CA GLN A 97 -3.40 7.68 -26.84
C GLN A 97 -4.10 8.01 -28.17
N LEU A 98 -3.37 7.95 -29.29
CA LEU A 98 -3.95 8.14 -30.63
C LEU A 98 -4.80 6.94 -31.09
N LEU A 99 -4.42 5.73 -30.68
CA LEU A 99 -5.12 4.50 -31.08
C LEU A 99 -6.39 4.27 -30.25
N VAL A 100 -6.30 4.44 -28.93
CA VAL A 100 -7.40 4.23 -27.99
C VAL A 100 -7.68 5.55 -27.30
N HIS A 101 -8.81 6.15 -27.64
CA HIS A 101 -9.18 7.48 -27.18
C HIS A 101 -9.48 7.47 -25.66
N LYS A 102 -9.25 8.58 -24.96
CA LYS A 102 -9.31 8.62 -23.48
C LYS A 102 -10.66 8.17 -22.89
N ASP A 103 -11.76 8.44 -23.59
CA ASP A 103 -13.12 8.00 -23.25
C ASP A 103 -13.30 6.47 -23.26
N GLN A 104 -12.39 5.74 -23.91
CA GLN A 104 -12.36 4.28 -23.96
C GLN A 104 -11.30 3.68 -23.02
N GLU A 105 -10.47 4.53 -22.39
CA GLU A 105 -9.42 4.13 -21.47
C GLU A 105 -9.81 4.49 -20.03
N PRO A 106 -10.19 3.51 -19.20
CA PRO A 106 -10.60 3.77 -17.82
C PRO A 106 -9.43 4.25 -16.95
N ILE A 107 -8.20 3.88 -17.30
CA ILE A 107 -7.01 4.16 -16.50
C ILE A 107 -6.51 5.60 -16.76
N THR A 108 -6.14 6.27 -15.68
CA THR A 108 -5.32 7.49 -15.70
C THR A 108 -3.92 7.09 -15.24
N PRO A 109 -2.90 7.17 -16.11
CA PRO A 109 -1.56 6.69 -15.79
C PRO A 109 -0.96 7.37 -14.55
N PHE A 110 -0.13 6.63 -13.81
CA PHE A 110 0.53 7.14 -12.61
C PHE A 110 1.43 8.34 -12.91
N VAL A 111 2.08 8.38 -14.09
CA VAL A 111 2.89 9.52 -14.54
C VAL A 111 2.11 10.84 -14.56
N ASP A 112 0.80 10.80 -14.80
CA ASP A 112 -0.05 11.98 -14.86
C ASP A 112 -0.56 12.41 -13.47
N ARG A 113 -0.47 11.52 -12.45
CA ARG A 113 -0.93 11.77 -11.08
C ARG A 113 0.20 11.99 -10.07
N VAL A 114 1.41 11.52 -10.37
CA VAL A 114 2.54 11.53 -9.41
C VAL A 114 2.89 12.94 -8.93
N ARG A 115 2.74 13.96 -9.79
CA ARG A 115 2.99 15.36 -9.41
C ARG A 115 1.93 15.87 -8.44
N GLU A 116 0.65 15.54 -8.65
CA GLU A 116 -0.43 15.94 -7.74
C GLU A 116 -0.29 15.31 -6.35
N LEU A 117 0.19 14.06 -6.26
CA LEU A 117 0.50 13.43 -4.97
C LEU A 117 1.51 14.25 -4.16
N TYR A 118 2.53 14.79 -4.82
CA TYR A 118 3.54 15.63 -4.18
C TYR A 118 2.98 17.02 -3.85
N ASP A 119 2.45 17.73 -4.86
CA ASP A 119 2.05 19.13 -4.72
C ASP A 119 0.82 19.33 -3.82
N SER A 120 -0.16 18.41 -3.89
CA SER A 120 -1.43 18.53 -3.17
C SER A 120 -1.47 17.76 -1.86
N LEU A 121 -0.84 16.58 -1.79
CA LEU A 121 -0.90 15.72 -0.60
C LEU A 121 0.41 15.69 0.20
N GLY A 122 1.49 16.29 -0.32
CA GLY A 122 2.81 16.26 0.29
C GLY A 122 3.41 14.85 0.34
N VAL A 123 3.04 13.98 -0.60
CA VAL A 123 3.50 12.59 -0.66
C VAL A 123 4.57 12.46 -1.73
N SER A 124 5.78 12.12 -1.29
CA SER A 124 6.92 11.91 -2.19
C SER A 124 6.84 10.53 -2.86
N THR A 125 7.51 10.39 -4.00
CA THR A 125 7.65 9.11 -4.70
C THR A 125 9.10 8.86 -5.05
N VAL A 126 9.59 7.64 -4.78
CA VAL A 126 10.84 7.12 -5.36
C VAL A 126 10.45 5.96 -6.26
N LEU A 127 10.81 6.06 -7.53
CA LEU A 127 10.41 5.13 -8.58
C LEU A 127 11.64 4.62 -9.33
N VAL A 128 11.82 3.31 -9.36
CA VAL A 128 12.80 2.65 -10.23
C VAL A 128 12.19 2.49 -11.62
N MET A 129 12.88 3.03 -12.63
CA MET A 129 12.47 2.98 -14.05
C MET A 129 13.62 2.48 -14.91
N GLY A 130 13.29 1.79 -15.99
CA GLY A 130 14.19 1.43 -17.08
C GLY A 130 13.51 1.34 -18.46
N GLY A 131 12.18 1.27 -18.51
CA GLY A 131 11.41 1.07 -19.75
C GLY A 131 10.82 2.34 -20.37
N SER A 132 10.60 3.41 -19.59
CA SER A 132 10.01 4.67 -20.08
C SER A 132 10.74 5.92 -19.59
N GLY A 133 10.92 6.88 -20.50
CA GLY A 133 11.44 8.22 -20.23
C GLY A 133 10.37 9.27 -19.90
N ASP A 134 9.08 8.92 -19.96
CA ASP A 134 7.97 9.86 -19.74
C ASP A 134 7.96 10.49 -18.33
N TYR A 135 8.63 9.85 -17.37
CA TYR A 135 8.78 10.36 -16.01
C TYR A 135 9.82 11.47 -15.89
N PHE A 136 10.68 11.70 -16.89
CA PHE A 136 11.66 12.80 -16.83
C PHE A 136 10.97 14.16 -16.76
N ASP A 137 9.79 14.32 -17.38
CA ASP A 137 8.99 15.54 -17.35
C ASP A 137 8.53 15.94 -15.94
N VAL A 138 8.33 14.94 -15.07
CA VAL A 138 7.75 15.11 -13.74
C VAL A 138 8.73 14.80 -12.60
N ALA A 139 9.92 14.31 -12.90
CA ALA A 139 10.93 14.00 -11.89
C ALA A 139 11.62 15.27 -11.36
N ASN A 140 11.83 15.33 -10.04
CA ASN A 140 12.67 16.38 -9.43
C ASN A 140 14.16 16.02 -9.50
N THR A 141 14.47 14.73 -9.31
CA THR A 141 15.83 14.18 -9.31
C THR A 141 15.83 12.90 -10.12
N VAL A 142 16.85 12.72 -10.96
CA VAL A 142 17.02 11.51 -11.77
C VAL A 142 18.39 10.93 -11.44
N ILE A 143 18.38 9.72 -10.89
CA ILE A 143 19.60 8.99 -10.53
C ILE A 143 19.76 7.83 -11.50
N LYS A 144 20.87 7.82 -12.22
CA LYS A 144 21.28 6.69 -13.07
C LYS A 144 22.21 5.79 -12.28
N MET A 145 21.88 4.50 -12.18
CA MET A 145 22.80 3.48 -11.70
C MET A 145 23.61 2.92 -12.87
N GLN A 146 24.94 2.94 -12.77
CA GLN A 146 25.83 2.35 -13.75
C GLN A 146 26.99 1.65 -13.03
N ASP A 147 27.22 0.37 -13.32
CA ASP A 147 28.24 -0.46 -12.65
C ASP A 147 28.16 -0.37 -11.12
N TYR A 148 26.93 -0.43 -10.59
CA TYR A 148 26.59 -0.30 -9.16
C TYR A 148 26.98 1.05 -8.53
N ARG A 149 27.18 2.10 -9.35
CA ARG A 149 27.46 3.47 -8.88
C ARG A 149 26.33 4.42 -9.26
N PRO A 150 25.85 5.26 -8.33
CA PRO A 150 24.83 6.27 -8.60
C PRO A 150 25.44 7.51 -9.24
N TYR A 151 24.75 8.08 -10.23
CA TYR A 151 25.06 9.36 -10.85
C TYR A 151 23.79 10.22 -10.88
N ASP A 152 23.85 11.44 -10.34
CA ASP A 152 22.80 12.42 -10.54
C ASP A 152 22.87 12.92 -11.99
N VAL A 153 21.84 12.61 -12.77
CA VAL A 153 21.74 12.94 -14.19
C VAL A 153 20.54 13.85 -14.47
N GLY A 154 20.06 14.60 -13.46
CA GLY A 154 18.90 15.48 -13.61
C GLY A 154 19.03 16.53 -14.71
N ASN A 155 20.23 17.10 -14.92
CA ASN A 155 20.48 18.03 -16.03
C ASN A 155 20.35 17.35 -17.40
N LEU A 156 20.98 16.19 -17.56
CA LEU A 156 20.92 15.42 -18.80
C LEU A 156 19.48 14.98 -19.11
N ALA A 157 18.71 14.58 -18.09
CA ALA A 157 17.30 14.23 -18.27
C ALA A 157 16.48 15.41 -18.80
N ARG A 158 16.73 16.64 -18.30
CA ARG A 158 16.08 17.86 -18.82
C ARG A 158 16.48 18.16 -20.26
N GLU A 159 17.77 18.05 -20.59
CA GLU A 159 18.24 18.24 -21.97
C GLU A 159 17.56 17.25 -22.93
N ILE A 160 17.41 15.98 -22.54
CA ILE A 160 16.70 14.97 -23.33
C ILE A 160 15.22 15.33 -23.52
N VAL A 161 14.55 15.83 -22.49
CA VAL A 161 13.15 16.28 -22.59
C VAL A 161 13.01 17.45 -23.58
N ASP A 162 13.94 18.40 -23.54
CA ASP A 162 13.94 19.56 -24.45
C ASP A 162 14.22 19.15 -25.92
N GLU A 163 15.14 18.21 -26.15
CA GLU A 163 15.48 17.69 -27.49
C GLU A 163 14.42 16.72 -28.04
N HIS A 164 13.76 15.97 -27.16
CA HIS A 164 12.82 14.90 -27.48
C HIS A 164 11.53 15.03 -26.67
N PRO A 165 10.74 16.09 -26.90
CA PRO A 165 9.53 16.32 -26.14
C PRO A 165 8.52 15.20 -26.37
N THR A 166 7.93 14.70 -25.27
CA THR A 166 6.84 13.73 -25.36
C THR A 166 5.67 14.36 -26.12
N GLN A 167 5.02 13.56 -26.96
CA GLN A 167 3.77 13.95 -27.62
C GLN A 167 2.54 13.52 -26.80
N ARG A 168 2.77 13.03 -25.57
CA ARG A 168 1.72 12.58 -24.66
C ARG A 168 0.89 13.76 -24.19
N GLN A 169 -0.42 13.56 -24.11
CA GLN A 169 -1.33 14.50 -23.45
C GLN A 169 -1.55 14.04 -22.01
N VAL A 170 -1.61 14.98 -21.07
CA VAL A 170 -1.95 14.68 -19.66
C VAL A 170 -3.43 14.31 -19.59
N GLU A 171 -3.73 13.13 -19.05
CA GLU A 171 -5.08 12.52 -19.09
C GLU A 171 -5.87 12.70 -17.78
N THR A 172 -5.44 13.59 -16.89
CA THR A 172 -6.08 13.78 -15.57
C THR A 172 -7.54 14.26 -15.73
N PRO A 173 -8.55 13.49 -15.26
CA PRO A 173 -9.96 13.87 -15.37
C PRO A 173 -10.39 15.06 -14.49
N GLY A 174 -9.55 15.47 -13.54
CA GLY A 174 -9.80 16.54 -12.57
C GLY A 174 -8.78 16.47 -11.43
N PRO A 175 -8.88 17.33 -10.40
CA PRO A 175 -7.97 17.30 -9.25
C PRO A 175 -7.96 15.92 -8.57
N PHE A 176 -6.83 15.53 -7.99
CA PHE A 176 -6.69 14.25 -7.26
C PHE A 176 -7.78 14.03 -6.19
N GLY A 177 -8.24 15.09 -5.54
CA GLY A 177 -9.29 15.05 -4.52
C GLY A 177 -8.79 14.69 -3.12
N GLN A 178 -9.72 14.43 -2.21
CA GLN A 178 -9.40 14.00 -0.85
C GLN A 178 -9.31 12.48 -0.78
N VAL A 179 -8.38 11.99 0.03
CA VAL A 179 -8.26 10.57 0.34
C VAL A 179 -9.43 10.17 1.23
N THR A 180 -10.20 9.20 0.77
CA THR A 180 -11.41 8.78 1.46
C THR A 180 -11.10 7.99 2.73
N THR A 181 -11.91 8.20 3.77
CA THR A 181 -11.71 7.60 5.10
C THR A 181 -12.71 6.48 5.34
N ARG A 182 -12.26 5.24 5.43
CA ARG A 182 -13.14 4.07 5.56
C ARG A 182 -13.30 3.65 7.02
N ILE A 183 -14.51 3.23 7.36
CA ILE A 183 -14.86 2.70 8.69
C ILE A 183 -15.01 1.18 8.59
N PRO A 184 -14.06 0.38 9.11
CA PRO A 184 -14.15 -1.07 9.07
C PRO A 184 -15.21 -1.60 10.05
N GLU A 185 -15.95 -2.62 9.62
CA GLU A 185 -16.95 -3.29 10.46
C GLU A 185 -16.26 -4.30 11.38
N ALA A 186 -16.29 -4.09 12.70
CA ALA A 186 -15.66 -4.98 13.67
C ALA A 186 -16.11 -6.45 13.54
N ALA A 187 -17.40 -6.66 13.22
CA ALA A 187 -17.97 -8.00 13.04
C ALA A 187 -17.40 -8.77 11.83
N SER A 188 -16.76 -8.07 10.88
CA SER A 188 -16.11 -8.70 9.73
C SER A 188 -14.80 -9.43 10.07
N PHE A 189 -14.29 -9.25 11.30
CA PHE A 189 -13.05 -9.87 11.77
C PHE A 189 -13.32 -11.05 12.70
N ASN A 190 -13.56 -12.24 12.14
CA ASN A 190 -13.79 -13.45 12.93
C ASN A 190 -12.52 -14.31 13.11
N ALA A 191 -11.89 -14.22 14.28
CA ALA A 191 -10.71 -15.02 14.62
C ALA A 191 -11.03 -16.46 15.09
N SER A 192 -12.31 -16.87 15.15
CA SER A 192 -12.69 -18.20 15.66
C SER A 192 -12.56 -19.30 14.61
N LYS A 193 -12.29 -20.54 15.07
CA LYS A 193 -12.28 -21.74 14.21
C LYS A 193 -12.77 -22.96 14.98
N GLY A 194 -13.97 -23.44 14.63
CA GLY A 194 -14.60 -24.57 15.31
C GLY A 194 -14.85 -24.27 16.78
N ARG A 195 -14.22 -25.02 17.69
CA ARG A 195 -14.33 -24.81 19.15
C ARG A 195 -13.33 -23.79 19.72
N ARG A 196 -12.38 -23.29 18.91
CA ARG A 196 -11.38 -22.32 19.36
C ARG A 196 -11.92 -20.91 19.13
N GLU A 197 -12.02 -20.13 20.20
CA GLU A 197 -12.44 -18.72 20.14
C GLU A 197 -11.42 -17.86 19.37
N VAL A 198 -10.14 -18.16 19.53
CA VAL A 198 -9.04 -17.46 18.84
C VAL A 198 -8.14 -18.49 18.15
N LYS A 199 -8.09 -18.41 16.82
CA LYS A 199 -7.17 -19.16 15.97
C LYS A 199 -6.43 -18.17 15.08
N ILE A 200 -5.29 -17.71 15.57
CA ILE A 200 -4.39 -16.82 14.85
C ILE A 200 -3.04 -17.52 14.78
N GLU A 201 -2.49 -17.68 13.57
CA GLU A 201 -1.23 -18.38 13.38
C GLU A 201 -0.52 -17.86 12.13
N ALA A 202 0.73 -17.43 12.27
CA ALA A 202 1.59 -17.15 11.12
C ALA A 202 2.25 -18.46 10.67
N LEU A 203 1.80 -18.99 9.52
CA LEU A 203 2.35 -20.22 8.92
C LEU A 203 3.68 -19.95 8.21
N ALA A 204 3.86 -18.73 7.72
CA ALA A 204 5.08 -18.20 7.13
C ALA A 204 5.17 -16.70 7.39
N ARG A 205 6.27 -16.06 6.96
CA ARG A 205 6.41 -14.59 7.00
C ARG A 205 5.26 -13.88 6.29
N ASP A 206 4.73 -14.48 5.25
CA ASP A 206 3.75 -13.88 4.34
C ASP A 206 2.41 -14.64 4.31
N LEU A 207 2.17 -15.52 5.28
CA LEU A 207 0.96 -16.32 5.35
C LEU A 207 0.38 -16.35 6.76
N LEU A 208 -0.76 -15.69 6.93
CA LEU A 208 -1.48 -15.57 8.20
C LEU A 208 -2.77 -16.38 8.16
N VAL A 209 -2.99 -17.23 9.15
CA VAL A 209 -4.31 -17.82 9.44
C VAL A 209 -5.02 -16.92 10.43
N TYR A 210 -6.25 -16.51 10.10
CA TYR A 210 -7.11 -15.70 10.95
C TYR A 210 -8.51 -16.35 11.01
N GLY A 211 -8.79 -17.05 12.10
CA GLY A 211 -10.00 -17.86 12.25
C GLY A 211 -10.05 -18.98 11.21
N SER A 212 -11.05 -18.93 10.34
CA SER A 212 -11.21 -19.89 9.25
C SER A 212 -10.52 -19.46 7.95
N ASP A 213 -10.09 -18.20 7.87
CA ASP A 213 -9.49 -17.62 6.68
C ASP A 213 -7.97 -17.73 6.68
N THR A 214 -7.41 -17.64 5.48
CA THR A 214 -5.97 -17.47 5.25
C THR A 214 -5.77 -16.17 4.50
N VAL A 215 -4.88 -15.32 5.01
CA VAL A 215 -4.52 -14.02 4.45
C VAL A 215 -3.14 -14.15 3.82
N ASP A 216 -3.09 -13.89 2.52
CA ASP A 216 -1.87 -13.83 1.75
C ASP A 216 -1.26 -12.44 1.88
N LEU A 217 -0.02 -12.37 2.36
CA LEU A 217 0.73 -11.13 2.61
C LEU A 217 2.02 -11.10 1.78
N ARG A 218 2.16 -11.98 0.76
CA ARG A 218 3.38 -12.11 -0.07
C ARG A 218 3.77 -10.83 -0.80
N TYR A 219 2.79 -9.96 -1.06
CA TYR A 219 2.97 -8.69 -1.75
C TYR A 219 3.24 -7.52 -0.79
N ILE A 220 3.30 -7.77 0.51
CA ILE A 220 3.71 -6.78 1.53
C ILE A 220 5.21 -6.95 1.80
N ASP A 221 6.04 -6.48 0.87
CA ASP A 221 7.50 -6.69 0.87
C ASP A 221 8.22 -6.17 2.15
N GLN A 222 7.60 -5.23 2.86
CA GLN A 222 8.15 -4.61 4.08
C GLN A 222 7.80 -5.37 5.36
N LEU A 223 7.10 -6.51 5.26
CA LEU A 223 6.95 -7.47 6.35
C LEU A 223 8.14 -8.44 6.32
N VAL A 224 9.08 -8.29 7.27
CA VAL A 224 10.41 -8.91 7.19
C VAL A 224 10.58 -10.15 8.06
N GLU A 225 9.73 -10.34 9.08
CA GLU A 225 9.78 -11.47 10.01
C GLU A 225 8.42 -12.12 10.26
N THR A 226 8.41 -13.45 10.45
CA THR A 226 7.19 -14.21 10.82
C THR A 226 6.59 -13.76 12.16
N SER A 227 7.41 -13.26 13.10
CA SER A 227 6.96 -12.69 14.36
C SER A 227 6.18 -11.38 14.18
N GLN A 228 6.49 -10.59 13.14
CA GLN A 228 5.68 -9.43 12.77
C GLN A 228 4.33 -9.87 12.21
N THR A 229 4.30 -10.88 11.35
CA THR A 229 3.07 -11.47 10.79
C THR A 229 2.14 -11.96 11.89
N ARG A 230 2.71 -12.62 12.90
CA ARG A 230 1.98 -13.07 14.08
C ARG A 230 1.42 -11.88 14.86
N ALA A 231 2.25 -10.85 15.11
CA ALA A 231 1.83 -9.64 15.79
C ALA A 231 0.72 -8.90 15.03
N VAL A 232 0.77 -8.84 13.69
CA VAL A 232 -0.28 -8.28 12.84
C VAL A 232 -1.62 -8.98 13.09
N GLY A 233 -1.66 -10.32 13.06
CA GLY A 233 -2.89 -11.06 13.32
C GLY A 233 -3.49 -10.77 14.70
N HIS A 234 -2.66 -10.75 15.73
CA HIS A 234 -3.10 -10.44 17.10
C HIS A 234 -3.52 -8.97 17.27
N ALA A 235 -2.84 -8.04 16.60
CA ALA A 235 -3.20 -6.63 16.60
C ALA A 235 -4.56 -6.38 15.95
N ILE A 236 -4.86 -7.05 14.83
CA ILE A 236 -6.18 -7.01 14.19
C ILE A 236 -7.26 -7.52 15.15
N TYR A 237 -7.00 -8.63 15.85
CA TYR A 237 -7.93 -9.19 16.82
C TYR A 237 -8.21 -8.25 17.99
N LEU A 238 -7.17 -7.62 18.55
CA LEU A 238 -7.31 -6.62 19.60
C LEU A 238 -8.09 -5.40 19.11
N ALA A 239 -7.74 -4.88 17.93
CA ALA A 239 -8.41 -3.74 17.32
C ALA A 239 -9.90 -3.99 17.09
N ALA A 240 -10.27 -5.14 16.53
CA ALA A 240 -11.66 -5.52 16.31
C ALA A 240 -12.50 -5.55 17.60
N ARG A 241 -11.88 -5.87 18.75
CA ARG A 241 -12.58 -5.95 20.04
C ARG A 241 -12.62 -4.65 20.83
N SER A 242 -11.66 -3.74 20.61
CA SER A 242 -11.42 -2.61 21.53
C SER A 242 -11.26 -1.25 20.87
N LEU A 243 -10.95 -1.18 19.58
CA LEU A 243 -10.68 0.07 18.86
C LEU A 243 -11.67 0.33 17.72
N MET A 244 -12.18 -0.73 17.08
CA MET A 244 -13.16 -0.61 16.01
C MET A 244 -14.57 -0.36 16.57
N SER A 245 -15.23 0.66 16.03
CA SER A 245 -16.62 1.00 16.32
C SER A 245 -17.29 1.52 15.05
N ASP A 246 -18.61 1.72 15.09
CA ASP A 246 -19.41 2.22 13.96
C ASP A 246 -19.03 3.62 13.47
N SER A 247 -18.13 4.30 14.21
CA SER A 247 -17.64 5.64 13.90
C SER A 247 -16.12 5.74 13.88
N THR A 248 -15.34 4.65 14.01
CA THR A 248 -13.87 4.74 14.05
C THR A 248 -13.26 4.52 12.66
N PRO A 249 -12.61 5.54 12.06
CA PRO A 249 -11.79 5.39 10.86
C PRO A 249 -10.71 4.31 10.96
N LEU A 250 -10.38 3.65 9.85
CA LEU A 250 -9.26 2.70 9.78
C LEU A 250 -7.93 3.35 10.20
N GLN A 251 -7.71 4.61 9.81
CA GLN A 251 -6.52 5.37 10.23
C GLN A 251 -6.44 5.46 11.76
N ASP A 252 -7.52 5.87 12.42
CA ASP A 252 -7.58 6.02 13.88
C ASP A 252 -7.42 4.67 14.58
N VAL A 253 -7.93 3.58 14.00
CA VAL A 253 -7.73 2.22 14.53
C VAL A 253 -6.24 1.84 14.55
N VAL A 254 -5.53 2.04 13.45
CA VAL A 254 -4.11 1.66 13.37
C VAL A 254 -3.20 2.62 14.13
N GLU A 255 -3.58 3.90 14.27
CA GLU A 255 -2.89 4.85 15.14
C GLU A 255 -3.14 4.55 16.62
N GLY A 256 -4.35 4.11 16.98
CA GLY A 256 -4.67 3.60 18.31
C GLY A 256 -3.85 2.37 18.68
N LEU A 257 -3.56 1.47 17.72
CA LEU A 257 -2.67 0.33 17.93
C LEU A 257 -1.21 0.76 18.17
N GLU A 258 -0.70 1.73 17.41
CA GLU A 258 0.65 2.28 17.66
C GLU A 258 0.75 2.85 19.09
N HIS A 259 -0.27 3.62 19.52
CA HIS A 259 -0.34 4.15 20.88
C HIS A 259 -0.41 3.04 21.94
N PHE A 260 -1.19 2.00 21.68
CA PHE A 260 -1.28 0.84 22.55
C PHE A 260 0.07 0.13 22.70
N PHE A 261 0.83 -0.04 21.61
CA PHE A 261 2.17 -0.64 21.64
C PHE A 261 3.17 0.21 22.44
N ASP A 262 3.09 1.53 22.33
CA ASP A 262 3.97 2.44 23.07
C ASP A 262 3.72 2.38 24.59
N GLN A 263 2.46 2.17 25.00
CA GLN A 263 2.07 2.15 26.41
C GLN A 263 2.21 0.78 27.07
N ASN A 264 1.86 -0.29 26.36
CA ASN A 264 1.68 -1.62 26.94
C ASN A 264 2.73 -2.63 26.46
N GLY A 265 3.55 -2.26 25.46
CA GLY A 265 4.42 -3.19 24.77
C GLY A 265 3.66 -4.20 23.91
N LEU A 266 4.39 -5.15 23.33
CA LEU A 266 3.81 -6.18 22.44
C LEU A 266 3.25 -7.37 23.19
N ASP A 267 3.67 -7.62 24.42
CA ASP A 267 3.24 -8.77 25.19
C ASP A 267 1.73 -8.74 25.48
N ALA A 268 1.16 -7.54 25.58
CA ALA A 268 -0.27 -7.32 25.73
C ALA A 268 -1.11 -7.75 24.50
N LEU A 269 -0.48 -8.12 23.38
CA LEU A 269 -1.15 -8.74 22.23
C LEU A 269 -1.48 -10.22 22.46
N ASP A 270 -0.79 -10.90 23.39
CA ASP A 270 -1.08 -12.29 23.70
C ASP A 270 -2.34 -12.36 24.59
N PRO A 271 -3.48 -12.89 24.10
CA PRO A 271 -4.68 -13.04 24.93
C PRO A 271 -4.48 -14.01 26.11
N PHE A 272 -3.39 -14.78 26.12
CA PHE A 272 -3.02 -15.71 27.19
C PHE A 272 -1.80 -15.25 27.99
N TYR A 273 -1.39 -13.99 27.83
CA TYR A 273 -0.24 -13.40 28.53
C TYR A 273 -0.28 -13.65 30.05
N ARG A 274 0.87 -14.02 30.61
CA ARG A 274 1.12 -14.09 32.05
C ARG A 274 2.44 -13.41 32.33
N GLU A 275 2.49 -12.54 33.33
CA GLU A 275 3.68 -11.72 33.66
C GLU A 275 4.95 -12.55 33.93
N GLU A 276 4.80 -13.82 34.35
CA GLU A 276 5.93 -14.73 34.59
C GLU A 276 6.32 -15.58 33.37
N TYR A 277 5.56 -15.54 32.28
CA TYR A 277 5.75 -16.35 31.08
C TYR A 277 5.70 -15.47 29.83
N HIS A 278 6.87 -14.98 29.43
CA HIS A 278 7.03 -14.25 28.17
C HIS A 278 7.40 -15.20 27.04
N PRO A 279 6.50 -15.46 26.07
CA PRO A 279 6.84 -16.30 24.93
C PRO A 279 7.85 -15.62 23.99
N GLY A 280 7.98 -14.29 24.00
CA GLY A 280 8.95 -13.55 23.17
C GLY A 280 8.70 -13.67 21.67
N ASN A 281 7.44 -13.89 21.27
CA ASN A 281 7.08 -14.34 19.91
C ASN A 281 6.62 -13.23 18.94
N PHE A 282 6.69 -11.97 19.35
CA PHE A 282 6.23 -10.81 18.58
C PHE A 282 7.36 -9.84 18.26
N SER A 283 7.36 -9.36 17.02
CA SER A 283 8.17 -8.22 16.57
C SER A 283 7.19 -7.12 16.15
N ARG A 284 7.46 -5.85 16.47
CA ARG A 284 6.50 -4.76 16.22
C ARG A 284 6.28 -4.59 14.72
N PRO A 285 5.05 -4.76 14.20
CA PRO A 285 4.70 -4.33 12.86
C PRO A 285 4.38 -2.84 12.86
N ARG A 286 4.48 -2.17 11.71
CA ARG A 286 4.02 -0.78 11.59
C ARG A 286 2.52 -0.76 11.30
N LYS A 287 1.88 0.38 11.57
CA LYS A 287 0.49 0.64 11.17
C LYS A 287 0.19 0.31 9.70
N TYR A 288 1.16 0.51 8.80
CA TYR A 288 1.01 0.23 7.37
C TYR A 288 0.85 -1.27 7.07
N GLU A 289 1.66 -2.13 7.70
CA GLU A 289 1.54 -3.59 7.52
C GLU A 289 0.23 -4.12 8.14
N ILE A 290 -0.20 -3.55 9.28
CA ILE A 290 -1.49 -3.91 9.90
C ILE A 290 -2.65 -3.52 8.99
N ALA A 291 -2.68 -2.27 8.49
CA ALA A 291 -3.70 -1.80 7.56
C ALA A 291 -3.72 -2.63 6.27
N ALA A 292 -2.55 -2.93 5.71
CA ALA A 292 -2.41 -3.73 4.51
C ALA A 292 -2.94 -5.16 4.70
N ALA A 293 -2.75 -5.77 5.87
CA ALA A 293 -3.33 -7.08 6.19
C ALA A 293 -4.85 -7.01 6.38
N ILE A 294 -5.36 -5.97 7.06
CA ILE A 294 -6.81 -5.70 7.17
C ILE A 294 -7.44 -5.64 5.79
N ASN A 295 -6.86 -4.85 4.88
CA ASN A 295 -7.34 -4.65 3.52
C ASN A 295 -7.31 -5.90 2.62
N ARG A 296 -6.60 -6.95 3.04
CA ARG A 296 -6.47 -8.23 2.31
C ARG A 296 -7.31 -9.35 2.92
N LEU A 297 -7.98 -9.11 4.05
CA LEU A 297 -8.95 -10.05 4.59
C LEU A 297 -10.14 -10.15 3.65
N ARG A 298 -10.42 -11.38 3.22
CA ARG A 298 -11.55 -11.64 2.30
C ARG A 298 -12.93 -11.38 2.94
N THR A 299 -12.98 -11.45 4.26
CA THR A 299 -14.17 -11.21 5.06
C THR A 299 -14.41 -9.73 5.36
N LEU A 300 -13.43 -8.85 5.08
CA LEU A 300 -13.52 -7.41 5.38
C LEU A 300 -14.83 -6.82 4.84
N LYS A 301 -15.49 -6.05 5.71
CA LYS A 301 -16.62 -5.19 5.35
C LYS A 301 -16.33 -3.77 5.79
N ILE A 302 -16.64 -2.81 4.92
CA ILE A 302 -16.57 -1.39 5.21
C ILE A 302 -18.00 -0.85 5.35
N MET A 303 -18.31 -0.25 6.49
CA MET A 303 -19.66 0.28 6.74
C MET A 303 -19.90 1.58 5.96
N ARG A 304 -18.93 2.49 6.03
CA ARG A 304 -18.98 3.82 5.42
C ARG A 304 -17.62 4.21 4.84
N VAL A 305 -17.70 5.04 3.82
CA VAL A 305 -16.64 5.57 2.97
C VAL A 305 -16.85 7.08 2.96
#